data_AF-A0A9C8LHF4-F1
#
_entry.id   AF-A0A9C8LHF4-F1
#
_cell.length_a   1.000
_cell.length_b   1.000
_cell.length_c   1.000
_cell.angle_alpha   90.00
_cell.angle_beta   90.00
_cell.angle_gamma   90.00
#
_symmetry.space_group_name_H-M   'P 1'
#
loop_
_entity.id
_entity.type
_entity.pdbx_description
1 polymer ?
#
loop_
_entity_poly.entity_id
_entity_poly.type
_entity_poly.pdbx_seq_one_letter_code
_entity_poly.pdbx_strand_id
1 'polypeptide(L)'
;MATLVLGTVGSAIGSSFGGAILGLSGTVIGGMIGSTIGSAVDSWLVSSLAPAQRIEGTRLDSLRITSSTEGAVIPRVFGRMRIGGNIIWAKDFREETRTTTQRGGGKGGGPKVRTTEYLYYASFAVALCEGEITSIGRIWADGKPLDLSNVTLRWYPGDDGQEPDPFITAKMGAARTPAYRGTAYVVFEELALSTYGNRLPQLSFEVFRPLADPDTAEGLTRAVTVIPASGEFTYATQPIRKSGSGASVPENLNALSDTADMVVALDRLQAMAPAVESVSLVVAWFGDDLRAGSCKVRPGVEVSAKSTTPASWSVNGVSRANAFLVSRDGRHWSAIGPSDNGDDRPVYGGTPADFAVVQAIREMKARGLRVTFYPFILMDVPPGNTLPDPYSDDATGTGQPVFPWRGRITCSPAAGFADSADQTASAAAQVSSFFGSATPASFIILGESVTWTGPANDWGLRRMILHYAHLCAVAGGVDAFLIGSEMRGLTTIRSGASSYPAVQAFR
;
A
#
# COMPACT_ATOMS: atom_id res chain seq x y z
N MET A 1 9.89 81.69 -19.01
CA MET A 1 8.91 80.59 -19.17
C MET A 1 9.35 79.71 -20.33
N ALA A 2 9.13 78.39 -20.21
CA ALA A 2 9.50 77.29 -21.11
C ALA A 2 10.95 76.76 -21.03
N THR A 3 11.25 75.89 -20.05
CA THR A 3 12.26 74.79 -20.10
C THR A 3 12.36 73.95 -18.80
N LEU A 4 11.33 73.91 -17.95
CA LEU A 4 11.45 73.24 -16.63
C LEU A 4 10.21 72.43 -16.21
N VAL A 5 9.50 71.82 -17.17
CA VAL A 5 8.31 70.98 -16.87
C VAL A 5 8.32 69.60 -17.56
N LEU A 6 9.29 69.27 -18.43
CA LEU A 6 9.35 67.96 -19.10
C LEU A 6 10.55 67.08 -18.73
N GLY A 7 11.48 67.57 -17.90
CA GLY A 7 12.63 66.78 -17.41
C GLY A 7 12.41 66.09 -16.06
N THR A 8 11.37 66.46 -15.31
CA THR A 8 11.12 65.98 -13.93
C THR A 8 10.07 64.87 -13.83
N VAL A 9 9.38 64.54 -14.92
CA VAL A 9 8.47 63.37 -14.98
C VAL A 9 9.17 62.14 -15.60
N GLY A 10 10.23 62.34 -16.39
CA GLY A 10 11.00 61.24 -17.00
C GLY A 10 11.98 60.53 -16.05
N SER A 11 12.52 61.21 -15.03
CA SER A 11 13.45 60.61 -14.06
C SER A 11 12.76 59.97 -12.85
N ALA A 12 11.49 60.29 -12.60
CA ALA A 12 10.69 59.68 -11.53
C ALA A 12 10.03 58.35 -11.94
N ILE A 13 9.78 58.14 -13.24
CA ILE A 13 9.20 56.88 -13.77
C ILE A 13 10.30 55.87 -14.14
N GLY A 14 11.48 56.33 -14.56
CA GLY A 14 12.62 55.45 -14.88
C GLY A 14 13.36 54.85 -13.67
N SER A 15 13.25 55.45 -12.47
CA SER A 15 13.97 55.01 -11.27
C SER A 15 13.09 54.29 -10.22
N SER A 16 11.76 54.43 -10.29
CA SER A 16 10.84 53.79 -9.34
C SER A 16 10.29 52.42 -9.80
N PHE A 17 10.39 52.09 -11.09
CA PHE A 17 10.02 50.77 -11.62
C PHE A 17 11.22 49.90 -12.04
N GLY A 18 12.40 50.49 -12.27
CA GLY A 18 13.61 49.73 -12.65
C GLY A 18 14.33 49.05 -11.47
N GLY A 19 14.24 49.62 -10.26
CA GLY A 19 14.96 49.14 -9.08
C GLY A 19 14.33 47.94 -8.36
N ALA A 20 13.04 47.67 -8.59
CA ALA A 20 12.31 46.58 -7.93
C ALA A 20 12.45 45.21 -8.62
N ILE A 21 12.95 45.17 -9.87
CA ILE A 21 13.09 43.94 -10.66
C ILE A 21 14.52 43.37 -10.67
N LEU A 22 15.55 44.18 -10.38
CA LEU A 22 16.96 43.73 -10.37
C LEU A 22 17.62 43.98 -9.02
N GLY A 23 17.05 43.41 -7.96
CA GLY A 23 17.46 43.61 -6.57
C GLY A 23 18.97 43.72 -6.37
N LEU A 24 19.44 44.95 -6.10
CA LEU A 24 20.46 45.33 -5.10
C LEU A 24 20.95 46.77 -5.33
N SER A 25 20.79 47.62 -4.31
CA SER A 25 21.71 48.67 -3.81
C SER A 25 20.87 49.67 -3.01
N GLY A 26 21.24 50.21 -1.85
CA GLY A 26 22.39 50.06 -0.99
C GLY A 26 22.16 51.04 0.17
N THR A 27 22.64 50.68 1.37
CA THR A 27 22.82 51.53 2.56
C THR A 27 21.56 52.10 3.24
N VAL A 28 21.19 51.55 4.41
CA VAL A 28 21.32 52.25 5.71
C VAL A 28 21.51 51.20 6.81
N ILE A 29 22.66 51.32 7.48
CA ILE A 29 23.05 50.69 8.74
C ILE A 29 22.45 51.48 9.90
N GLY A 30 21.96 50.81 10.95
CA GLY A 30 21.94 51.37 12.30
C GLY A 30 20.78 50.92 13.20
N GLY A 31 21.05 50.08 14.20
CA GLY A 31 20.17 49.88 15.36
C GLY A 31 20.04 48.44 15.86
N MET A 32 20.83 48.10 16.87
CA MET A 32 20.89 46.81 17.58
C MET A 32 19.66 46.51 18.47
N ILE A 33 19.34 45.21 18.58
CA ILE A 33 18.92 44.43 19.78
C ILE A 33 17.49 44.62 20.34
N GLY A 34 16.66 43.55 20.28
CA GLY A 34 15.45 43.40 21.10
C GLY A 34 14.40 42.35 20.68
N SER A 35 14.73 41.05 20.75
CA SER A 35 13.84 39.89 21.02
C SER A 35 12.47 39.71 20.30
N THR A 36 12.47 38.83 19.29
CA THR A 36 11.58 37.63 19.13
C THR A 36 10.03 37.72 19.10
N ILE A 37 9.37 38.88 18.98
CA ILE A 37 7.89 38.90 18.82
C ILE A 37 7.39 39.69 17.57
N GLY A 38 8.24 40.43 16.85
CA GLY A 38 7.79 41.32 15.76
C GLY A 38 7.65 40.71 14.35
N SER A 39 8.28 39.58 14.03
CA SER A 39 8.40 39.11 12.63
C SER A 39 7.11 38.53 12.02
N ALA A 40 6.13 38.16 12.84
CA ALA A 40 4.82 37.70 12.37
C ALA A 40 3.84 38.84 12.10
N VAL A 41 4.04 40.01 12.74
CA VAL A 41 3.18 41.18 12.57
C VAL A 41 3.64 42.01 11.37
N ASP A 42 4.96 42.15 11.19
CA ASP A 42 5.51 42.86 10.02
C ASP A 42 5.25 42.12 8.69
N SER A 43 5.22 40.79 8.67
CA SER A 43 4.88 40.03 7.45
C SER A 43 3.40 40.20 7.05
N TRP A 44 2.50 40.32 8.03
CA TRP A 44 1.08 40.56 7.80
C TRP A 44 0.78 42.01 7.37
N LEU A 45 1.52 42.99 7.91
CA LEU A 45 1.40 44.39 7.50
C LEU A 45 2.00 44.65 6.11
N VAL A 46 3.12 44.01 5.77
CA VAL A 46 3.73 44.10 4.42
C VAL A 46 2.89 43.34 3.38
N SER A 47 2.31 42.20 3.73
CA SER A 47 1.37 41.45 2.87
C SER A 47 0.07 42.21 2.60
N SER A 48 -0.37 43.09 3.51
CA SER A 48 -1.62 43.86 3.35
C SER A 48 -1.42 45.19 2.64
N LEU A 49 -0.17 45.69 2.53
CA LEU A 49 0.18 46.93 1.85
C LEU A 49 0.79 46.71 0.44
N ALA A 50 1.14 45.47 0.08
CA ALA A 50 1.55 45.12 -1.27
C ALA A 50 0.31 44.90 -2.17
N PRO A 51 0.14 45.63 -3.29
CA PRO A 51 -0.91 45.35 -4.26
C PRO A 51 -0.77 43.89 -4.71
N ALA A 52 -1.85 43.12 -4.61
CA ALA A 52 -1.88 41.72 -5.02
C ALA A 52 -1.45 41.59 -6.49
N GLN A 53 -0.16 41.29 -6.74
CA GLN A 53 0.29 40.80 -8.02
C GLN A 53 -0.40 39.46 -8.23
N ARG A 54 -1.48 39.48 -9.00
CA ARG A 54 -2.16 38.29 -9.49
C ARG A 54 -1.22 37.61 -10.48
N ILE A 55 -0.36 36.75 -9.97
CA ILE A 55 0.39 35.80 -10.77
C ILE A 55 -0.59 34.68 -11.08
N GLU A 56 -1.10 34.64 -12.32
CA GLU A 56 -1.85 33.48 -12.79
C GLU A 56 -0.88 32.29 -12.85
N GLY A 57 -1.00 31.37 -11.88
CA GLY A 57 -0.34 30.06 -11.96
C GLY A 57 -0.92 29.22 -13.09
N THR A 58 -0.22 28.16 -13.48
CA THR A 58 -0.65 27.22 -14.52
C THR A 58 -2.07 26.71 -14.24
N ARG A 59 -2.98 26.88 -15.20
CA ARG A 59 -4.38 26.42 -15.11
C ARG A 59 -4.44 24.89 -15.17
N LEU A 60 -5.46 24.30 -14.55
CA LEU A 60 -5.76 22.87 -14.65
C LEU A 60 -6.13 22.52 -16.10
N ASP A 61 -5.20 21.97 -16.86
CA ASP A 61 -5.49 21.35 -18.15
C ASP A 61 -6.24 20.04 -17.90
N SER A 62 -7.50 20.00 -18.32
CA SER A 62 -8.38 18.82 -18.20
C SER A 62 -7.96 17.67 -19.13
N LEU A 63 -7.03 17.92 -20.05
CA LEU A 63 -6.53 16.94 -21.01
C LEU A 63 -4.99 16.89 -20.95
N ARG A 64 -4.44 15.82 -20.35
CA ARG A 64 -2.99 15.54 -20.31
C ARG A 64 -2.61 14.86 -21.62
N ILE A 65 -2.19 15.66 -22.60
CA ILE A 65 -1.89 15.22 -23.97
C ILE A 65 -0.42 14.84 -24.08
N THR A 66 -0.10 13.74 -24.76
CA THR A 66 1.25 13.49 -25.27
C THR A 66 1.52 14.39 -26.46
N SER A 67 2.51 15.27 -26.35
CA SER A 67 2.93 16.15 -27.44
C SER A 67 4.22 15.66 -28.11
N SER A 68 4.60 16.33 -29.20
CA SER A 68 5.88 16.15 -29.90
C SER A 68 6.40 17.53 -30.35
N THR A 69 6.33 18.51 -29.45
CA THR A 69 6.49 19.93 -29.79
C THR A 69 7.77 20.47 -29.18
N GLU A 70 8.58 21.14 -30.00
CA GLU A 70 9.73 21.92 -29.53
C GLU A 70 9.25 23.16 -28.76
N GLY A 71 9.92 23.49 -27.66
CA GLY A 71 9.51 24.59 -26.76
C GLY A 71 8.43 24.21 -25.73
N ALA A 72 7.99 22.94 -25.70
CA ALA A 72 7.18 22.45 -24.58
C ALA A 72 7.99 22.50 -23.27
N VAL A 73 7.33 22.89 -22.18
CA VAL A 73 7.95 22.95 -20.85
C VAL A 73 8.28 21.54 -20.35
N ILE A 74 9.42 21.40 -19.67
CA ILE A 74 9.73 20.17 -18.93
C ILE A 74 9.06 20.31 -17.55
N PRO A 75 8.09 19.46 -17.20
CA PRO A 75 7.36 19.62 -15.95
C PRO A 75 8.21 19.16 -14.76
N ARG A 76 7.96 19.76 -13.59
CA ARG A 76 8.44 19.27 -12.30
C ARG A 76 7.30 18.60 -11.56
N VAL A 77 7.51 17.37 -11.15
CA VAL A 77 6.51 16.54 -10.44
C VAL A 77 6.99 16.28 -9.01
N PHE A 78 6.06 16.29 -8.07
CA PHE A 78 6.28 15.90 -6.68
C PHE A 78 5.18 14.92 -6.24
N GLY A 79 5.55 13.89 -5.50
CA GLY A 79 4.67 12.82 -5.06
C GLY A 79 4.26 11.86 -6.18
N ARG A 80 3.03 11.35 -6.11
CA ARG A 80 2.44 10.43 -7.11
C ARG A 80 1.49 11.19 -8.03
N MET A 81 1.85 11.33 -9.30
CA MET A 81 1.06 12.09 -10.26
C MET A 81 0.97 11.39 -11.61
N ARG A 82 -0.21 11.43 -12.24
CA ARG A 82 -0.34 11.02 -13.64
C ARG A 82 0.06 12.18 -14.55
N ILE A 83 1.01 12.02 -15.46
CA ILE A 83 1.40 13.08 -16.40
C ILE A 83 1.36 12.58 -17.83
N GLY A 84 1.08 13.48 -18.77
CA GLY A 84 1.43 13.25 -20.17
C GLY A 84 2.94 13.39 -20.34
N GLY A 85 3.48 12.88 -21.44
CA GLY A 85 4.88 13.08 -21.77
C GLY A 85 5.06 13.76 -23.12
N ASN A 86 6.29 14.16 -23.45
CA ASN A 86 6.63 14.74 -24.75
C ASN A 86 7.55 13.79 -25.51
N ILE A 87 7.26 13.50 -26.78
CA ILE A 87 8.11 12.63 -27.60
C ILE A 87 9.42 13.38 -27.91
N ILE A 88 10.55 12.77 -27.52
CA ILE A 88 11.91 13.35 -27.68
C ILE A 88 12.76 12.61 -28.72
N TRP A 89 12.33 11.42 -29.11
CA TRP A 89 12.95 10.63 -30.17
C TRP A 89 11.91 9.69 -30.75
N ALA A 90 11.90 9.49 -32.06
CA ALA A 90 11.06 8.50 -32.73
C ALA A 90 11.76 7.99 -33.99
N LYS A 91 11.54 6.72 -34.30
CA LYS A 91 11.92 6.12 -35.57
C LYS A 91 10.71 6.09 -36.52
N ASP A 92 10.98 6.02 -37.82
CA ASP A 92 9.98 5.68 -38.83
C ASP A 92 9.22 4.40 -38.46
N PHE A 93 7.93 4.36 -38.80
CA PHE A 93 7.09 3.19 -38.57
C PHE A 93 7.63 1.97 -39.32
N ARG A 94 7.68 0.82 -38.64
CA ARG A 94 8.00 -0.46 -39.27
C ARG A 94 6.70 -1.10 -39.73
N GLU A 95 6.58 -1.33 -41.03
CA GLU A 95 5.50 -2.11 -41.63
C GLU A 95 5.90 -3.57 -41.77
N GLU A 96 5.01 -4.49 -41.38
CA GLU A 96 5.16 -5.93 -41.56
C GLU A 96 3.92 -6.48 -42.26
N THR A 97 4.13 -7.12 -43.42
CA THR A 97 3.05 -7.68 -44.22
C THR A 97 2.85 -9.16 -43.88
N ARG A 98 1.67 -9.52 -43.37
CA ARG A 98 1.29 -10.92 -43.12
C ARG A 98 0.29 -11.40 -44.16
N THR A 99 0.69 -12.36 -44.99
CA THR A 99 -0.19 -12.94 -46.00
C THR A 99 -0.71 -14.31 -45.58
N THR A 100 -2.02 -14.43 -45.34
CA THR A 100 -2.68 -15.70 -45.07
C THR A 100 -3.46 -16.16 -46.31
N THR A 101 -3.20 -17.38 -46.78
CA THR A 101 -3.95 -17.96 -47.90
C THR A 101 -4.91 -19.01 -47.38
N GLN A 102 -6.21 -18.75 -47.43
CA GLN A 102 -7.24 -19.73 -47.10
C GLN A 102 -7.81 -20.36 -48.38
N ARG A 103 -7.98 -21.69 -48.34
CA ARG A 103 -8.62 -22.45 -49.42
C ARG A 103 -10.11 -22.50 -49.12
N GLY A 104 -10.95 -21.88 -49.95
CA GLY A 104 -12.39 -21.89 -49.78
C GLY A 104 -12.94 -23.33 -49.83
N GLY A 105 -13.63 -23.75 -48.78
CA GLY A 105 -14.23 -25.08 -48.68
C GLY A 105 -15.45 -25.22 -49.57
N GLY A 106 -15.31 -25.96 -50.68
CA GLY A 106 -16.40 -26.39 -51.56
C GLY A 106 -15.95 -27.57 -52.41
N LYS A 107 -16.81 -28.59 -52.59
CA LYS A 107 -16.60 -29.71 -53.52
C LYS A 107 -16.51 -29.16 -54.95
N GLY A 108 -15.31 -28.80 -55.39
CA GLY A 108 -15.07 -28.16 -56.69
C GLY A 108 -13.80 -27.31 -56.79
N GLY A 109 -12.94 -27.25 -55.77
CA GLY A 109 -11.63 -26.56 -55.89
C GLY A 109 -11.77 -25.04 -56.04
N GLY A 110 -12.45 -24.40 -55.08
CA GLY A 110 -12.66 -22.94 -55.08
C GLY A 110 -11.37 -22.10 -55.02
N PRO A 111 -11.42 -20.83 -55.47
CA PRO A 111 -10.27 -19.94 -55.56
C PRO A 111 -9.59 -19.72 -54.20
N LYS A 112 -8.25 -19.60 -54.23
CA LYS A 112 -7.44 -19.26 -53.05
C LYS A 112 -7.74 -17.82 -52.66
N VAL A 113 -8.29 -17.60 -51.46
CA VAL A 113 -8.44 -16.25 -50.90
C VAL A 113 -7.14 -15.90 -50.19
N ARG A 114 -6.46 -14.86 -50.68
CA ARG A 114 -5.20 -14.36 -50.13
C ARG A 114 -5.49 -13.08 -49.36
N THR A 115 -5.52 -13.18 -48.04
CA THR A 115 -5.71 -12.03 -47.13
C THR A 115 -4.33 -11.47 -46.79
N THR A 116 -4.09 -10.19 -47.09
CA THR A 116 -2.85 -9.48 -46.76
C THR A 116 -3.16 -8.49 -45.66
N GLU A 117 -2.57 -8.70 -44.48
CA GLU A 117 -2.67 -7.81 -43.32
C GLU A 117 -1.39 -6.98 -43.22
N TYR A 118 -1.54 -5.68 -42.93
CA TYR A 118 -0.44 -4.76 -42.68
C TYR A 118 -0.38 -4.48 -41.18
N LEU A 119 0.73 -4.83 -40.54
CA LEU A 119 1.00 -4.58 -39.13
C LEU A 119 2.00 -3.43 -39.01
N TYR A 120 1.70 -2.44 -38.18
CA TYR A 120 2.57 -1.29 -37.96
C TYR A 120 3.11 -1.30 -36.53
N TYR A 121 4.40 -0.99 -36.41
CA TYR A 121 5.10 -0.89 -35.15
C TYR A 121 5.84 0.45 -35.05
N ALA A 122 5.86 1.03 -33.85
CA ALA A 122 6.59 2.26 -33.57
C ALA A 122 7.65 2.05 -32.49
N SER A 123 8.80 2.71 -32.66
CA SER A 123 9.79 2.82 -31.60
C SER A 123 10.06 4.29 -31.32
N PHE A 124 9.91 4.71 -30.07
CA PHE A 124 9.96 6.13 -29.68
C PHE A 124 10.30 6.28 -28.20
N ALA A 125 10.77 7.46 -27.83
CA ALA A 125 11.08 7.85 -26.47
C ALA A 125 10.23 9.05 -26.04
N VAL A 126 9.76 9.01 -24.79
CA VAL A 126 8.85 9.99 -24.21
C VAL A 126 9.49 10.57 -22.95
N ALA A 127 9.81 11.87 -22.95
CA ALA A 127 10.21 12.61 -21.75
C ALA A 127 9.02 12.83 -20.83
N LEU A 128 9.24 12.67 -19.53
CA LEU A 128 8.23 12.77 -18.49
C LEU A 128 8.38 14.05 -17.68
N CYS A 129 9.44 14.16 -16.90
CA CYS A 129 9.69 15.30 -16.03
C CYS A 129 11.18 15.54 -15.79
N GLU A 130 11.49 16.72 -15.27
CA GLU A 130 12.84 17.09 -14.85
C GLU A 130 13.23 16.31 -13.58
N GLY A 131 14.48 15.86 -13.51
CA GLY A 131 15.14 15.27 -12.35
C GLY A 131 14.69 13.84 -12.02
N GLU A 132 15.34 13.30 -10.98
CA GLU A 132 15.20 11.90 -10.59
C GLU A 132 13.79 11.54 -10.11
N ILE A 133 13.24 10.47 -10.66
CA ILE A 133 12.01 9.80 -10.21
C ILE A 133 12.37 8.42 -9.65
N THR A 134 11.59 7.94 -8.68
CA THR A 134 11.84 6.63 -8.05
C THR A 134 11.18 5.47 -8.81
N SER A 135 10.05 5.72 -9.48
CA SER A 135 9.32 4.69 -10.20
C SER A 135 8.29 5.24 -11.19
N ILE A 136 7.91 4.39 -12.15
CA ILE A 136 6.74 4.57 -13.03
C ILE A 136 5.76 3.45 -12.71
N GLY A 137 4.54 3.83 -12.33
CA GLY A 137 3.42 2.94 -12.11
C GLY A 137 2.66 2.63 -13.39
N ARG A 138 1.33 2.76 -13.33
CA ARG A 138 0.47 2.48 -14.48
C ARG A 138 0.74 3.41 -15.66
N ILE A 139 0.67 2.85 -16.85
CA ILE A 139 0.71 3.57 -18.12
C ILE A 139 -0.67 3.42 -18.77
N TRP A 140 -1.18 4.50 -19.35
CA TRP A 140 -2.42 4.47 -20.11
C TRP A 140 -2.18 4.90 -21.54
N ALA A 141 -2.78 4.19 -22.48
CA ALA A 141 -2.85 4.51 -23.90
C ALA A 141 -4.30 4.85 -24.27
N ASP A 142 -4.52 6.05 -24.83
CA ASP A 142 -5.85 6.58 -25.18
C ASP A 142 -6.87 6.47 -24.03
N GLY A 143 -6.40 6.75 -22.80
CA GLY A 143 -7.22 6.74 -21.58
C GLY A 143 -7.42 5.37 -20.93
N LYS A 144 -7.07 4.26 -21.59
CA LYS A 144 -7.19 2.89 -21.05
C LYS A 144 -5.84 2.38 -20.54
N PRO A 145 -5.79 1.57 -19.46
CA PRO A 145 -4.55 0.96 -19.00
C PRO A 145 -3.88 0.17 -20.14
N LEU A 146 -2.58 0.40 -20.31
CA LEU A 146 -1.75 -0.32 -21.27
C LEU A 146 -1.25 -1.62 -20.62
N ASP A 147 -1.50 -2.75 -21.26
CA ASP A 147 -0.89 -4.03 -20.89
C ASP A 147 0.58 -4.03 -21.35
N LEU A 148 1.49 -4.23 -20.40
CA LEU A 148 2.93 -4.19 -20.63
C LEU A 148 3.52 -5.57 -20.92
N SER A 149 2.73 -6.66 -20.84
CA SER A 149 3.23 -8.05 -20.94
C SER A 149 3.95 -8.35 -22.26
N ASN A 150 3.54 -7.70 -23.35
CA ASN A 150 4.15 -7.86 -24.68
C ASN A 150 4.79 -6.56 -25.19
N VAL A 151 5.07 -5.60 -24.30
CA VAL A 151 5.67 -4.32 -24.64
C VAL A 151 7.12 -4.30 -24.19
N THR A 152 8.04 -4.13 -25.12
CA THR A 152 9.44 -3.89 -24.77
C THR A 152 9.59 -2.43 -24.34
N LEU A 153 9.70 -2.22 -23.03
CA LEU A 153 9.78 -0.91 -22.41
C LEU A 153 11.05 -0.80 -21.56
N ARG A 154 11.74 0.33 -21.68
CA ARG A 154 12.82 0.74 -20.78
C ARG A 154 12.51 2.13 -20.27
N TRP A 155 12.84 2.42 -19.02
CA TRP A 155 12.70 3.77 -18.47
C TRP A 155 13.98 4.18 -17.76
N TYR A 156 14.16 5.49 -17.68
CA TYR A 156 15.35 6.13 -17.14
C TYR A 156 14.89 7.12 -16.07
N PRO A 157 15.49 7.08 -14.87
CA PRO A 157 14.99 7.83 -13.72
C PRO A 157 15.24 9.33 -13.81
N GLY A 158 16.15 9.79 -14.67
CA GLY A 158 16.46 11.21 -14.82
C GLY A 158 17.61 11.70 -13.93
N ASP A 159 18.41 10.81 -13.36
CA ASP A 159 19.62 11.17 -12.61
C ASP A 159 20.78 11.57 -13.55
N ASP A 160 21.81 12.21 -12.99
CA ASP A 160 22.97 12.69 -13.76
C ASP A 160 23.93 11.58 -14.20
N GLY A 161 23.85 10.40 -13.57
CA GLY A 161 24.64 9.22 -13.90
C GLY A 161 24.03 8.36 -15.00
N GLN A 162 22.81 8.63 -15.46
CA GLN A 162 22.16 7.80 -16.47
C GLN A 162 22.92 7.80 -17.80
N GLU A 163 22.92 6.65 -18.46
CA GLU A 163 23.63 6.40 -19.71
C GLU A 163 22.68 6.44 -20.93
N PRO A 164 23.19 6.68 -22.15
CA PRO A 164 22.40 6.63 -23.37
C PRO A 164 21.66 5.31 -23.57
N ASP A 165 20.42 5.36 -24.05
CA ASP A 165 19.64 4.14 -24.32
C ASP A 165 20.36 3.27 -25.37
N PRO A 166 20.55 1.96 -25.11
CA PRO A 166 21.32 1.08 -26.00
C PRO A 166 20.62 0.85 -27.34
N PHE A 167 19.29 0.84 -27.40
CA PHE A 167 18.54 0.67 -28.63
C PHE A 167 18.61 1.94 -29.49
N ILE A 168 18.42 3.12 -28.90
CA ILE A 168 18.61 4.40 -29.60
C ILE A 168 20.07 4.50 -30.08
N THR A 169 21.04 4.12 -29.24
CA THR A 169 22.47 4.02 -29.60
C THR A 169 22.73 3.10 -30.76
N ALA A 170 22.09 1.93 -30.81
CA ALA A 170 22.24 1.00 -31.94
C ALA A 170 21.68 1.57 -33.24
N LYS A 171 20.66 2.45 -33.19
CA LYS A 171 20.05 3.05 -34.39
C LYS A 171 20.73 4.36 -34.83
N MET A 172 21.12 5.20 -33.88
CA MET A 172 21.67 6.54 -34.15
C MET A 172 23.20 6.57 -34.11
N GLY A 173 23.85 5.61 -33.45
CA GLY A 173 25.28 5.58 -33.16
C GLY A 173 25.64 6.36 -31.90
N ALA A 174 26.64 5.88 -31.16
CA ALA A 174 27.00 6.40 -29.83
C ALA A 174 27.27 7.91 -29.78
N ALA A 175 27.92 8.47 -30.81
CA ALA A 175 28.23 9.90 -30.86
C ALA A 175 26.98 10.81 -31.03
N ARG A 176 25.83 10.26 -31.42
CA ARG A 176 24.59 11.00 -31.71
C ARG A 176 23.44 10.65 -30.77
N THR A 177 23.69 9.81 -29.76
CA THR A 177 22.66 9.45 -28.78
C THR A 177 22.89 10.22 -27.49
N PRO A 178 22.01 11.19 -27.16
CA PRO A 178 22.07 11.84 -25.87
C PRO A 178 21.65 10.88 -24.75
N ALA A 179 22.22 11.08 -23.57
CA ALA A 179 21.83 10.39 -22.34
C ALA A 179 20.60 11.02 -21.65
N TYR A 180 20.15 12.18 -22.12
CA TYR A 180 19.04 12.95 -21.52
C TYR A 180 19.13 13.16 -20.00
N ARG A 181 20.35 13.28 -19.46
CA ARG A 181 20.62 13.49 -18.02
C ARG A 181 19.79 14.63 -17.44
N GLY A 182 19.29 14.45 -16.23
CA GLY A 182 18.38 15.40 -15.59
C GLY A 182 16.94 15.35 -16.12
N THR A 183 16.59 14.40 -16.99
CA THR A 183 15.20 14.20 -17.48
C THR A 183 14.83 12.73 -17.39
N ALA A 184 13.75 12.42 -16.67
CA ALA A 184 13.17 11.09 -16.65
C ALA A 184 12.45 10.82 -17.97
N TYR A 185 12.69 9.66 -18.59
CA TYR A 185 12.08 9.31 -19.87
C TYR A 185 11.83 7.81 -20.03
N VAL A 186 10.94 7.46 -20.95
CA VAL A 186 10.55 6.08 -21.27
C VAL A 186 10.80 5.80 -22.74
N VAL A 187 11.36 4.64 -23.06
CA VAL A 187 11.58 4.15 -24.42
C VAL A 187 10.66 2.96 -24.67
N PHE A 188 9.87 3.07 -25.73
CA PHE A 188 9.10 1.98 -26.30
C PHE A 188 9.84 1.44 -27.52
N GLU A 189 10.03 0.12 -27.56
CA GLU A 189 10.62 -0.58 -28.70
C GLU A 189 9.56 -1.47 -29.37
N GLU A 190 9.37 -1.26 -30.67
CA GLU A 190 8.43 -1.98 -31.52
C GLU A 190 7.01 -2.13 -30.93
N LEU A 191 6.45 -1.04 -30.40
CA LEU A 191 5.06 -1.02 -29.94
C LEU A 191 4.10 -1.27 -31.10
N ALA A 192 3.29 -2.32 -31.01
CA ALA A 192 2.27 -2.65 -32.00
C ALA A 192 1.15 -1.60 -32.01
N LEU A 193 0.81 -1.07 -33.20
CA LEU A 193 -0.15 0.02 -33.36
C LEU A 193 -1.54 -0.43 -33.84
N SER A 194 -1.72 -1.71 -34.15
CA SER A 194 -2.97 -2.24 -34.72
C SER A 194 -4.18 -1.98 -33.81
N THR A 195 -3.99 -2.08 -32.50
CA THR A 195 -5.01 -1.81 -31.47
C THR A 195 -5.33 -0.32 -31.29
N TYR A 196 -4.49 0.57 -31.83
CA TYR A 196 -4.62 2.02 -31.74
C TYR A 196 -5.00 2.65 -33.08
N GLY A 197 -5.52 1.86 -34.03
CA GLY A 197 -5.88 2.35 -35.36
C GLY A 197 -4.68 2.76 -36.21
N ASN A 198 -3.53 2.09 -36.02
CA ASN A 198 -2.27 2.33 -36.73
C ASN A 198 -1.71 3.75 -36.57
N ARG A 199 -1.99 4.39 -35.43
CA ARG A 199 -1.36 5.65 -35.01
C ARG A 199 -0.68 5.48 -33.66
N LEU A 200 0.20 6.42 -33.32
CA LEU A 200 0.71 6.54 -31.96
C LEU A 200 -0.45 6.85 -30.99
N PRO A 201 -0.60 6.08 -29.90
CA PRO A 201 -1.58 6.36 -28.88
C PRO A 201 -1.18 7.59 -28.05
N GLN A 202 -2.18 8.25 -27.46
CA GLN A 202 -1.94 9.27 -26.44
C GLN A 202 -1.57 8.59 -25.13
N LEU A 203 -0.34 8.80 -24.68
CA LEU A 203 0.21 8.15 -23.49
C LEU A 203 0.10 9.05 -22.26
N SER A 204 -0.08 8.42 -21.11
CA SER A 204 0.08 9.07 -19.83
C SER A 204 0.61 8.09 -18.81
N PHE A 205 1.38 8.59 -17.86
CA PHE A 205 2.23 7.79 -16.98
C PHE A 205 1.97 8.19 -15.54
N GLU A 206 1.79 7.20 -14.66
CA GLU A 206 1.81 7.40 -13.22
C GLU A 206 3.27 7.48 -12.76
N VAL A 207 3.71 8.66 -12.35
CA VAL A 207 5.09 8.92 -11.93
C VAL A 207 5.15 9.06 -10.42
N PHE A 208 6.15 8.43 -9.81
CA PHE A 208 6.48 8.55 -8.39
C PHE A 208 7.77 9.36 -8.25
N ARG A 209 7.67 10.51 -7.60
CA ARG A 209 8.80 11.38 -7.27
C ARG A 209 8.65 11.92 -5.85
N PRO A 210 8.95 11.11 -4.82
CA PRO A 210 8.90 11.59 -3.45
C PRO A 210 9.90 12.72 -3.22
N LEU A 211 9.57 13.61 -2.29
CA LEU A 211 10.53 14.55 -1.73
C LEU A 211 11.30 13.80 -0.64
N ALA A 212 12.42 13.16 -0.98
CA ALA A 212 13.16 12.31 -0.03
C ALA A 212 14.20 13.10 0.80
N ASP A 213 13.98 14.41 0.99
CA ASP A 213 14.87 15.25 1.80
C ASP A 213 14.86 14.80 3.28
N PRO A 214 15.96 15.00 4.04
CA PRO A 214 16.07 14.48 5.41
C PRO A 214 15.02 15.01 6.41
N ASP A 215 14.29 16.08 6.08
CA ASP A 215 13.27 16.71 6.91
C ASP A 215 11.83 16.40 6.46
N THR A 216 11.64 15.55 5.44
CA THR A 216 10.32 15.14 4.96
C THR A 216 9.88 13.81 5.55
N ALA A 217 8.58 13.53 5.48
CA ALA A 217 8.05 12.25 5.93
C ALA A 217 8.62 11.09 5.09
N GLU A 218 8.72 11.28 3.78
CA GLU A 218 9.24 10.30 2.82
C GLU A 218 10.72 9.97 3.06
N GLY A 219 11.55 10.98 3.38
CA GLY A 219 12.97 10.80 3.70
C GLY A 219 13.22 10.25 5.11
N LEU A 220 12.36 10.57 6.08
CA LEU A 220 12.48 10.12 7.47
C LEU A 220 11.90 8.72 7.73
N THR A 221 10.98 8.25 6.90
CA THR A 221 10.30 6.97 7.12
C THR A 221 11.23 5.78 6.89
N ARG A 222 11.70 5.17 7.99
CA ARG A 222 12.54 3.97 7.97
C ARG A 222 11.79 2.67 8.23
N ALA A 223 10.63 2.76 8.86
CA ALA A 223 9.83 1.59 9.19
C ALA A 223 8.33 1.88 9.10
N VAL A 224 7.55 0.88 8.70
CA VAL A 224 6.09 0.96 8.62
C VAL A 224 5.43 -0.29 9.19
N THR A 225 4.18 -0.15 9.63
CA THR A 225 3.34 -1.27 10.05
C THR A 225 2.29 -1.55 8.98
N VAL A 226 2.25 -2.77 8.47
CA VAL A 226 1.29 -3.20 7.45
C VAL A 226 -0.01 -3.66 8.11
N ILE A 227 -1.06 -2.86 7.93
CA ILE A 227 -2.43 -3.04 8.44
C ILE A 227 -3.39 -3.30 7.25
N PRO A 228 -4.56 -3.95 7.43
CA PRO A 228 -5.37 -4.06 8.65
C PRO A 228 -5.12 -5.28 9.56
N ALA A 229 -4.13 -6.15 9.29
CA ALA A 229 -3.89 -7.44 9.96
C ALA A 229 -4.88 -8.57 9.66
N SER A 230 -5.99 -8.24 8.98
CA SER A 230 -7.06 -9.14 8.59
C SER A 230 -7.31 -9.08 7.08
N GLY A 231 -7.95 -10.11 6.54
CA GLY A 231 -8.20 -10.37 5.14
C GLY A 231 -7.59 -11.70 4.74
N GLU A 232 -8.44 -12.65 4.38
CA GLU A 232 -8.09 -14.07 4.21
C GLU A 232 -6.92 -14.31 3.24
N PHE A 233 -6.78 -13.45 2.21
CA PHE A 233 -5.77 -13.57 1.15
C PHE A 233 -4.97 -12.28 0.91
N THR A 234 -5.11 -11.27 1.76
CA THR A 234 -4.55 -9.92 1.54
C THR A 234 -3.02 -9.91 1.41
N TYR A 235 -2.34 -10.86 2.05
CA TYR A 235 -0.88 -10.99 2.02
C TYR A 235 -0.34 -11.93 0.94
N ALA A 236 -1.21 -12.60 0.18
CA ALA A 236 -0.76 -13.47 -0.89
C ALA A 236 -0.08 -12.63 -1.99
N THR A 237 1.06 -13.11 -2.48
CA THR A 237 1.82 -12.45 -3.56
C THR A 237 1.42 -12.94 -4.94
N GLN A 238 0.58 -13.98 -4.98
CA GLN A 238 -0.05 -14.51 -6.18
C GLN A 238 -1.52 -14.06 -6.29
N PRO A 239 -2.07 -13.94 -7.51
CA PRO A 239 -3.49 -13.71 -7.72
C PRO A 239 -4.36 -14.83 -7.13
N ILE A 240 -5.29 -14.47 -6.26
CA ILE A 240 -6.34 -15.36 -5.74
C ILE A 240 -7.68 -14.91 -6.30
N ARG A 241 -8.45 -15.87 -6.80
CA ARG A 241 -9.80 -15.63 -7.30
C ARG A 241 -10.78 -16.57 -6.63
N LYS A 242 -11.95 -16.06 -6.28
CA LYS A 242 -13.09 -16.89 -5.88
C LYS A 242 -13.91 -17.30 -7.10
N SER A 243 -14.40 -18.52 -7.07
CA SER A 243 -15.36 -19.04 -8.05
C SER A 243 -16.77 -18.84 -7.50
N GLY A 244 -17.62 -18.09 -8.22
CA GLY A 244 -19.02 -17.88 -7.84
C GLY A 244 -19.92 -17.77 -9.07
N SER A 245 -21.08 -18.45 -9.07
CA SER A 245 -22.15 -18.32 -10.08
C SER A 245 -21.71 -18.21 -11.56
N GLY A 246 -20.67 -18.96 -11.96
CA GLY A 246 -20.13 -18.96 -13.32
C GLY A 246 -19.11 -17.87 -13.65
N ALA A 247 -18.78 -17.00 -12.69
CA ALA A 247 -17.77 -15.95 -12.80
C ALA A 247 -16.60 -16.16 -11.82
N SER A 248 -15.40 -15.73 -12.22
CA SER A 248 -14.21 -15.73 -11.38
C SER A 248 -13.90 -14.30 -10.93
N VAL A 249 -14.03 -14.04 -9.63
CA VAL A 249 -13.88 -12.70 -9.04
C VAL A 249 -12.58 -12.63 -8.24
N PRO A 250 -11.76 -11.59 -8.40
CA PRO A 250 -10.53 -11.45 -7.63
C PRO A 250 -10.78 -11.23 -6.14
N GLU A 251 -9.92 -11.81 -5.30
CA GLU A 251 -9.90 -11.59 -3.85
C GLU A 251 -8.79 -10.61 -3.41
N ASN A 252 -7.68 -10.52 -4.15
CA ASN A 252 -6.51 -9.68 -3.81
C ASN A 252 -5.92 -8.93 -5.02
N LEU A 253 -6.76 -8.53 -5.99
CA LEU A 253 -6.38 -7.80 -7.21
C LEU A 253 -7.17 -6.49 -7.32
N ASN A 254 -7.15 -5.69 -6.25
CA ASN A 254 -7.94 -4.45 -6.18
C ASN A 254 -7.17 -3.28 -6.79
N ALA A 255 -5.84 -3.26 -6.69
CA ALA A 255 -5.00 -2.18 -7.21
C ALA A 255 -4.67 -2.32 -8.70
N LEU A 256 -4.40 -3.55 -9.16
CA LEU A 256 -4.12 -3.93 -10.54
C LEU A 256 -4.81 -5.27 -10.83
N SER A 257 -5.21 -5.50 -12.09
CA SER A 257 -6.05 -6.66 -12.47
C SER A 257 -5.35 -8.02 -12.41
N ASP A 258 -4.03 -8.03 -12.41
CA ASP A 258 -3.16 -9.19 -12.59
C ASP A 258 -2.06 -9.31 -11.52
N THR A 259 -1.83 -8.26 -10.75
CA THR A 259 -0.78 -8.19 -9.74
C THR A 259 -1.40 -8.16 -8.35
N ALA A 260 -0.95 -9.05 -7.47
CA ALA A 260 -1.45 -9.13 -6.10
C ALA A 260 -1.23 -7.83 -5.32
N ASP A 261 -2.24 -7.42 -4.54
CA ASP A 261 -2.24 -6.15 -3.81
C ASP A 261 -1.02 -5.99 -2.90
N MET A 262 -0.53 -7.07 -2.28
CA MET A 262 0.67 -7.05 -1.44
C MET A 262 1.93 -6.62 -2.21
N VAL A 263 2.11 -7.14 -3.42
CA VAL A 263 3.27 -6.79 -4.28
C VAL A 263 3.17 -5.31 -4.68
N VAL A 264 1.99 -4.89 -5.13
CA VAL A 264 1.74 -3.49 -5.52
C VAL A 264 1.95 -2.53 -4.33
N ALA A 265 1.54 -2.93 -3.13
CA ALA A 265 1.71 -2.14 -1.92
C ALA A 265 3.19 -1.97 -1.56
N LEU A 266 3.98 -3.04 -1.64
CA LEU A 266 5.42 -2.99 -1.36
C LEU A 266 6.20 -2.19 -2.42
N ASP A 267 5.86 -2.33 -3.71
CA ASP A 267 6.47 -1.52 -4.78
C ASP A 267 6.23 -0.03 -4.53
N ARG A 268 4.99 0.34 -4.22
CA ARG A 268 4.61 1.73 -3.92
C ARG A 268 5.24 2.25 -2.65
N LEU A 269 5.39 1.40 -1.63
CA LEU A 269 6.05 1.75 -0.38
C LEU A 269 7.51 2.13 -0.64
N GLN A 270 8.27 1.27 -1.33
CA GLN A 270 9.68 1.54 -1.62
C GLN A 270 9.86 2.70 -2.59
N ALA A 271 8.93 2.90 -3.52
CA ALA A 271 8.94 4.07 -4.41
C ALA A 271 8.66 5.38 -3.68
N MET A 272 7.83 5.38 -2.63
CA MET A 272 7.45 6.61 -1.91
C MET A 272 8.38 6.91 -0.73
N ALA A 273 8.86 5.89 -0.03
CA ALA A 273 9.74 6.01 1.12
C ALA A 273 11.04 5.23 0.86
N PRO A 274 11.98 5.79 0.08
CA PRO A 274 13.18 5.06 -0.35
C PRO A 274 14.11 4.67 0.80
N ALA A 275 13.99 5.33 1.96
CA ALA A 275 14.74 5.01 3.17
C ALA A 275 14.11 3.88 4.03
N VAL A 276 12.99 3.29 3.58
CA VAL A 276 12.33 2.21 4.32
C VAL A 276 13.19 0.95 4.34
N GLU A 277 13.50 0.49 5.55
CA GLU A 277 14.38 -0.66 5.79
C GLU A 277 13.69 -1.73 6.65
N SER A 278 12.53 -1.45 7.24
CA SER A 278 11.81 -2.40 8.09
C SER A 278 10.30 -2.33 7.93
N VAL A 279 9.65 -3.49 8.04
CA VAL A 279 8.20 -3.63 7.98
C VAL A 279 7.70 -4.51 9.12
N SER A 280 6.72 -4.03 9.87
CA SER A 280 5.96 -4.84 10.82
C SER A 280 4.76 -5.48 10.14
N LEU A 281 4.77 -6.81 9.98
CA LEU A 281 3.67 -7.58 9.43
C LEU A 281 2.71 -8.00 10.54
N VAL A 282 1.53 -7.38 10.57
CA VAL A 282 0.52 -7.68 11.59
C VAL A 282 -0.38 -8.81 11.09
N VAL A 283 -0.63 -9.84 11.90
CA VAL A 283 -1.50 -10.96 11.51
C VAL A 283 -2.44 -11.33 12.65
N ALA A 284 -3.74 -11.26 12.39
CA ALA A 284 -4.77 -11.33 13.43
C ALA A 284 -5.48 -12.70 13.55
N TRP A 285 -5.65 -13.16 14.79
CA TRP A 285 -6.69 -14.13 15.19
C TRP A 285 -7.79 -13.40 15.99
N PHE A 286 -8.86 -14.12 16.32
CA PHE A 286 -10.04 -13.57 16.98
C PHE A 286 -10.16 -14.06 18.42
N GLY A 287 -10.34 -13.12 19.35
CA GLY A 287 -10.76 -13.36 20.73
C GLY A 287 -12.26 -13.14 20.88
N ASP A 288 -12.95 -13.96 21.67
CA ASP A 288 -14.42 -13.95 21.78
C ASP A 288 -14.96 -13.57 23.17
N ASP A 289 -14.10 -13.28 24.15
CA ASP A 289 -14.50 -12.97 25.52
C ASP A 289 -13.41 -12.11 26.21
N LEU A 290 -13.78 -11.16 27.07
CA LEU A 290 -12.85 -10.36 27.88
C LEU A 290 -12.34 -11.09 29.13
N ARG A 291 -12.94 -12.21 29.51
CA ARG A 291 -12.52 -12.99 30.68
C ARG A 291 -11.41 -13.95 30.29
N ALA A 292 -10.23 -13.79 30.87
CA ALA A 292 -9.05 -14.62 30.60
C ALA A 292 -9.37 -16.12 30.73
N GLY A 293 -10.17 -16.50 31.73
CA GLY A 293 -10.56 -17.90 31.94
C GLY A 293 -11.42 -18.51 30.83
N SER A 294 -12.10 -17.70 30.02
CA SER A 294 -13.10 -18.13 29.03
C SER A 294 -12.77 -17.73 27.58
N CYS A 295 -11.93 -16.71 27.38
CA CYS A 295 -11.52 -16.23 26.07
C CYS A 295 -10.81 -17.30 25.27
N LYS A 296 -11.28 -17.54 24.04
CA LYS A 296 -10.65 -18.40 23.04
C LYS A 296 -10.05 -17.55 21.95
N VAL A 297 -8.83 -17.88 21.54
CA VAL A 297 -8.12 -17.22 20.44
C VAL A 297 -8.10 -18.16 19.23
N ARG A 298 -8.80 -17.80 18.14
CA ARG A 298 -9.04 -18.69 16.99
C ARG A 298 -8.80 -17.99 15.65
N PRO A 299 -8.34 -18.70 14.60
CA PRO A 299 -8.37 -18.16 13.26
C PRO A 299 -9.82 -18.06 12.78
N GLY A 300 -10.15 -16.98 12.09
CA GLY A 300 -11.51 -16.68 11.65
C GLY A 300 -11.67 -16.51 10.14
N VAL A 301 -12.90 -16.69 9.65
CA VAL A 301 -13.29 -16.52 8.24
C VAL A 301 -14.51 -15.62 8.11
N GLU A 302 -14.63 -14.94 6.98
CA GLU A 302 -15.74 -14.05 6.65
C GLU A 302 -17.02 -14.82 6.31
N VAL A 303 -16.86 -15.99 5.69
CA VAL A 303 -17.94 -16.86 5.25
C VAL A 303 -17.57 -18.32 5.47
N SER A 304 -18.56 -19.15 5.81
CA SER A 304 -18.37 -20.58 6.07
C SER A 304 -18.03 -21.40 4.82
N ALA A 305 -18.41 -20.89 3.63
CA ALA A 305 -18.15 -21.53 2.35
C ALA A 305 -17.70 -20.50 1.32
N LYS A 306 -16.51 -20.74 0.76
CA LYS A 306 -15.95 -20.00 -0.38
C LYS A 306 -14.97 -20.96 -1.07
N SER A 307 -14.93 -20.97 -2.38
CA SER A 307 -13.97 -21.77 -3.16
C SER A 307 -13.04 -20.82 -3.90
N THR A 308 -11.74 -21.05 -3.80
CA THR A 308 -10.71 -20.16 -4.33
C THR A 308 -9.66 -20.91 -5.13
N THR A 309 -9.10 -20.24 -6.12
CA THR A 309 -8.00 -20.73 -6.95
C THR A 309 -6.85 -19.72 -7.00
N PRO A 310 -5.59 -20.18 -7.16
CA PRO A 310 -5.16 -21.58 -7.16
C PRO A 310 -5.04 -22.20 -5.75
N ALA A 311 -5.18 -21.42 -4.68
CA ALA A 311 -5.00 -21.87 -3.31
C ALA A 311 -6.29 -21.76 -2.48
N SER A 312 -6.42 -22.64 -1.49
CA SER A 312 -7.50 -22.64 -0.50
C SER A 312 -7.03 -22.02 0.82
N TRP A 313 -7.97 -21.44 1.57
CA TRP A 313 -7.69 -20.89 2.90
C TRP A 313 -7.51 -22.01 3.93
N SER A 314 -6.47 -21.90 4.75
CA SER A 314 -6.22 -22.71 5.94
C SER A 314 -5.27 -21.96 6.87
N VAL A 315 -5.48 -22.11 8.18
CA VAL A 315 -4.61 -21.55 9.22
C VAL A 315 -4.45 -22.56 10.34
N ASN A 316 -3.20 -22.88 10.69
CA ASN A 316 -2.88 -23.83 11.77
C ASN A 316 -3.52 -25.23 11.57
N GLY A 317 -3.72 -25.63 10.31
CA GLY A 317 -4.42 -26.87 9.92
C GLY A 317 -5.96 -26.79 10.02
N VAL A 318 -6.52 -25.64 10.40
CA VAL A 318 -7.97 -25.41 10.46
C VAL A 318 -8.46 -25.05 9.07
N SER A 319 -9.35 -25.88 8.52
CA SER A 319 -10.04 -25.59 7.26
C SER A 319 -11.10 -24.49 7.45
N ARG A 320 -11.48 -23.80 6.37
CA ARG A 320 -12.54 -22.77 6.40
C ARG A 320 -13.82 -23.24 7.08
N ALA A 321 -14.26 -24.47 6.80
CA ALA A 321 -15.50 -25.03 7.34
C ALA A 321 -15.48 -25.18 8.88
N ASN A 322 -14.29 -25.29 9.48
CA ASN A 322 -14.08 -25.48 10.91
C ASN A 322 -13.58 -24.20 11.62
N ALA A 323 -13.36 -23.12 10.86
CA ALA A 323 -12.85 -21.88 11.39
C ALA A 323 -13.94 -21.09 12.14
N PHE A 324 -13.51 -20.16 12.98
CA PHE A 324 -14.43 -19.26 13.65
C PHE A 324 -15.09 -18.33 12.62
N LEU A 325 -16.42 -18.34 12.53
CA LEU A 325 -17.13 -17.43 11.65
C LEU A 325 -17.20 -16.06 12.32
N VAL A 326 -16.60 -15.06 11.69
CA VAL A 326 -16.60 -13.68 12.17
C VAL A 326 -18.04 -13.17 12.26
N SER A 327 -18.34 -12.41 13.31
CA SER A 327 -19.65 -11.79 13.49
C SER A 327 -20.02 -10.91 12.30
N ARG A 328 -21.33 -10.78 12.08
CA ARG A 328 -21.88 -10.06 10.94
C ARG A 328 -22.75 -8.92 11.44
N ASP A 329 -22.69 -7.76 10.79
CA ASP A 329 -23.61 -6.66 11.06
C ASP A 329 -24.78 -6.65 10.07
N GLY A 330 -25.99 -6.43 10.60
CA GLY A 330 -27.22 -6.35 9.81
C GLY A 330 -27.34 -5.07 8.99
N ARG A 331 -26.25 -4.33 8.77
CA ARG A 331 -26.26 -3.08 8.02
C ARG A 331 -25.98 -3.37 6.55
N HIS A 332 -26.89 -2.94 5.68
CA HIS A 332 -26.77 -3.10 4.21
C HIS A 332 -25.86 -2.06 3.52
N TRP A 333 -24.85 -1.47 4.18
CA TRP A 333 -24.00 -0.44 3.53
C TRP A 333 -22.66 -0.93 2.96
N SER A 334 -22.57 -1.11 1.64
CA SER A 334 -21.29 -1.35 0.93
C SER A 334 -20.93 -0.08 0.19
N ALA A 335 -19.63 0.22 0.14
CA ALA A 335 -19.10 1.28 -0.70
C ALA A 335 -19.38 1.06 -2.21
N ILE A 336 -19.96 -0.10 -2.58
CA ILE A 336 -20.29 -0.57 -3.93
C ILE A 336 -21.81 -0.83 -4.08
N GLY A 337 -22.66 -0.32 -3.16
CA GLY A 337 -24.12 -0.51 -3.19
C GLY A 337 -24.62 -1.68 -2.34
N PRO A 338 -25.96 -1.91 -2.31
CA PRO A 338 -26.55 -3.01 -1.54
C PRO A 338 -26.03 -4.36 -2.04
N SER A 339 -25.82 -5.31 -1.13
CA SER A 339 -25.60 -6.70 -1.52
C SER A 339 -26.93 -7.29 -2.01
N ASP A 340 -26.98 -7.71 -3.26
CA ASP A 340 -28.20 -8.24 -3.92
C ASP A 340 -28.80 -9.50 -3.27
N ASN A 341 -28.19 -10.03 -2.20
CA ASN A 341 -28.56 -11.30 -1.57
C ASN A 341 -29.11 -11.21 -0.13
N GLY A 342 -29.24 -10.00 0.46
CA GLY A 342 -29.75 -9.88 1.84
C GLY A 342 -28.87 -10.52 2.93
N ASP A 343 -27.61 -10.82 2.62
CA ASP A 343 -26.64 -11.36 3.58
C ASP A 343 -26.00 -10.24 4.41
N ASP A 344 -25.98 -10.42 5.73
CA ASP A 344 -25.26 -9.57 6.69
C ASP A 344 -23.76 -9.53 6.33
N ARG A 345 -23.11 -8.38 6.56
CA ARG A 345 -21.68 -8.19 6.23
C ARG A 345 -20.80 -8.71 7.35
N PRO A 346 -19.67 -9.37 7.06
CA PRO A 346 -18.69 -9.65 8.10
C PRO A 346 -18.14 -8.33 8.66
N VAL A 347 -18.05 -8.23 9.99
CA VAL A 347 -17.56 -7.03 10.69
C VAL A 347 -16.05 -6.85 10.53
N TYR A 348 -15.32 -7.96 10.46
CA TYR A 348 -13.89 -8.02 10.20
C TYR A 348 -13.59 -8.81 8.92
N GLY A 349 -12.43 -8.56 8.31
CA GLY A 349 -11.85 -9.52 7.37
C GLY A 349 -11.38 -10.78 8.10
N GLY A 350 -11.25 -11.91 7.41
CA GLY A 350 -10.79 -13.17 8.04
C GLY A 350 -9.32 -13.16 8.45
N THR A 351 -8.84 -14.17 9.16
CA THR A 351 -7.41 -14.34 9.45
C THR A 351 -6.65 -14.58 8.14
N PRO A 352 -5.51 -13.92 7.87
CA PRO A 352 -4.71 -14.20 6.69
C PRO A 352 -4.25 -15.67 6.65
N ALA A 353 -4.40 -16.33 5.50
CA ALA A 353 -4.02 -17.73 5.31
C ALA A 353 -2.51 -17.94 5.53
N ASP A 354 -2.13 -19.12 6.03
CA ASP A 354 -0.72 -19.42 6.36
C ASP A 354 0.20 -19.26 5.14
N PHE A 355 -0.21 -19.76 3.97
CA PHE A 355 0.59 -19.63 2.74
C PHE A 355 0.79 -18.16 2.34
N ALA A 356 -0.22 -17.31 2.56
CA ALA A 356 -0.15 -15.89 2.23
C ALA A 356 0.83 -15.16 3.16
N VAL A 357 0.84 -15.51 4.45
CA VAL A 357 1.81 -15.00 5.42
C VAL A 357 3.24 -15.40 5.05
N VAL A 358 3.46 -16.68 4.68
CA VAL A 358 4.78 -17.17 4.23
C VAL A 358 5.25 -16.42 2.98
N GLN A 359 4.36 -16.23 1.99
CA GLN A 359 4.65 -15.46 0.78
C GLN A 359 5.04 -14.02 1.09
N ALA A 360 4.28 -13.31 1.93
CA ALA A 360 4.58 -11.95 2.32
C ALA A 360 5.93 -11.79 3.02
N ILE A 361 6.25 -12.67 3.98
CA ILE A 361 7.55 -12.63 4.67
C ILE A 361 8.69 -12.80 3.66
N ARG A 362 8.59 -13.78 2.77
CA ARG A 362 9.63 -14.04 1.75
C ARG A 362 9.78 -12.89 0.76
N GLU A 363 8.67 -12.30 0.31
CA GLU A 363 8.67 -11.14 -0.58
C GLU A 363 9.36 -9.94 0.05
N MET A 364 9.03 -9.62 1.31
CA MET A 364 9.69 -8.52 2.03
C MET A 364 11.20 -8.79 2.20
N LYS A 365 11.59 -10.02 2.55
CA LYS A 365 13.01 -10.38 2.68
C LYS A 365 13.75 -10.36 1.35
N ALA A 366 13.11 -10.78 0.26
CA ALA A 366 13.68 -10.71 -1.09
C ALA A 366 13.98 -9.26 -1.51
N ARG A 367 13.19 -8.30 -1.01
CA ARG A 367 13.38 -6.86 -1.20
C ARG A 367 14.42 -6.23 -0.25
N GLY A 368 15.03 -7.01 0.65
CA GLY A 368 15.98 -6.53 1.64
C GLY A 368 15.35 -5.84 2.86
N LEU A 369 14.05 -6.00 3.08
CA LEU A 369 13.36 -5.40 4.23
C LEU A 369 13.49 -6.29 5.47
N ARG A 370 13.79 -5.66 6.62
CA ARG A 370 13.74 -6.32 7.93
C ARG A 370 12.29 -6.54 8.36
N VAL A 371 11.93 -7.77 8.70
CA VAL A 371 10.56 -8.13 9.04
C VAL A 371 10.39 -8.26 10.55
N THR A 372 9.50 -7.44 11.11
CA THR A 372 8.95 -7.66 12.46
C THR A 372 7.63 -8.40 12.33
N PHE A 373 7.53 -9.62 12.84
CA PHE A 373 6.25 -10.33 12.89
C PHE A 373 5.45 -9.89 14.11
N TYR A 374 4.20 -9.51 13.88
CA TYR A 374 3.31 -8.99 14.89
C TYR A 374 1.99 -9.80 14.96
N PRO A 375 1.91 -10.81 15.84
CA PRO A 375 0.66 -11.48 16.18
C PRO A 375 -0.33 -10.54 16.86
N PHE A 376 -1.57 -10.49 16.36
CA PHE A 376 -2.60 -9.56 16.82
C PHE A 376 -3.90 -10.28 17.19
N ILE A 377 -4.69 -9.70 18.10
CA ILE A 377 -6.02 -10.23 18.47
C ILE A 377 -7.07 -9.17 18.17
N LEU A 378 -8.01 -9.51 17.30
CA LEU A 378 -9.25 -8.76 17.11
C LEU A 378 -10.30 -9.35 18.06
N MET A 379 -10.99 -8.51 18.84
CA MET A 379 -12.06 -9.01 19.70
C MET A 379 -13.38 -9.02 18.95
N ASP A 380 -13.94 -10.19 18.75
CA ASP A 380 -15.21 -10.39 18.07
C ASP A 380 -16.33 -10.68 19.07
N VAL A 381 -16.75 -9.62 19.76
CA VAL A 381 -17.86 -9.62 20.73
C VAL A 381 -18.99 -8.78 20.17
N PRO A 382 -20.03 -9.39 19.58
CA PRO A 382 -21.07 -8.64 18.86
C PRO A 382 -22.02 -7.89 19.80
N PRO A 383 -22.79 -6.91 19.27
CA PRO A 383 -23.90 -6.28 19.98
C PRO A 383 -24.90 -7.30 20.52
N GLY A 384 -25.45 -7.06 21.71
CA GLY A 384 -26.48 -7.91 22.31
C GLY A 384 -25.97 -9.26 22.83
N ASN A 385 -24.65 -9.44 22.96
CA ASN A 385 -24.08 -10.62 23.60
C ASN A 385 -24.54 -10.75 25.07
N THR A 386 -24.58 -11.98 25.57
CA THR A 386 -25.00 -12.30 26.95
C THR A 386 -23.82 -12.76 27.82
N LEU A 387 -22.59 -12.42 27.43
CA LEU A 387 -21.39 -12.81 28.16
C LEU A 387 -21.35 -12.05 29.50
N PRO A 388 -21.00 -12.72 30.62
CA PRO A 388 -20.73 -12.04 31.88
C PRO A 388 -19.62 -10.99 31.71
N ASP A 389 -19.84 -9.77 32.18
CA ASP A 389 -18.88 -8.67 32.10
C ASP A 389 -17.87 -8.78 33.26
N PRO A 390 -16.56 -9.02 33.00
CA PRO A 390 -15.56 -9.02 34.05
C PRO A 390 -15.45 -7.68 34.78
N TYR A 391 -15.87 -6.57 34.17
CA TYR A 391 -15.86 -5.24 34.77
C TYR A 391 -17.19 -4.92 35.47
N SER A 392 -17.70 -5.88 36.24
CA SER A 392 -18.89 -5.73 37.08
C SER A 392 -18.72 -6.48 38.40
N ASP A 393 -19.42 -6.02 39.43
CA ASP A 393 -19.40 -6.65 40.75
C ASP A 393 -19.89 -8.11 40.65
N ASP A 394 -19.10 -9.01 41.23
CA ASP A 394 -19.31 -10.45 41.22
C ASP A 394 -19.40 -11.06 39.80
N ALA A 395 -18.97 -10.30 38.78
CA ALA A 395 -19.15 -10.62 37.35
C ALA A 395 -20.62 -10.91 36.96
N THR A 396 -21.57 -10.25 37.63
CA THR A 396 -23.01 -10.47 37.42
C THR A 396 -23.61 -9.61 36.31
N GLY A 397 -22.89 -8.57 35.88
CA GLY A 397 -23.25 -7.76 34.72
C GLY A 397 -23.34 -8.63 33.47
N THR A 398 -24.44 -8.51 32.72
CA THR A 398 -24.66 -9.27 31.49
C THR A 398 -24.40 -8.36 30.29
N GLY A 399 -23.58 -8.85 29.36
CA GLY A 399 -23.23 -8.16 28.12
C GLY A 399 -21.88 -7.46 28.25
N GLN A 400 -20.88 -7.99 27.56
CA GLN A 400 -19.58 -7.34 27.42
C GLN A 400 -19.65 -6.21 26.38
N PRO A 401 -18.75 -5.20 26.49
CA PRO A 401 -18.64 -4.14 25.49
C PRO A 401 -18.48 -4.69 24.07
N VAL A 402 -19.11 -4.03 23.10
CA VAL A 402 -19.10 -4.43 21.68
C VAL A 402 -17.71 -4.20 21.07
N PHE A 403 -17.17 -5.22 20.40
CA PHE A 403 -15.88 -5.19 19.69
C PHE A 403 -14.76 -4.49 20.48
N PRO A 404 -14.50 -4.93 21.72
CA PRO A 404 -13.63 -4.21 22.63
C PRO A 404 -12.17 -4.27 22.19
N TRP A 405 -11.35 -3.33 22.65
CA TRP A 405 -9.91 -3.48 22.49
C TRP A 405 -9.37 -4.65 23.33
N ARG A 406 -8.52 -5.50 22.75
CA ARG A 406 -7.93 -6.69 23.39
C ARG A 406 -7.21 -6.42 24.71
N GLY A 407 -6.70 -5.21 24.91
CA GLY A 407 -6.08 -4.79 26.16
C GLY A 407 -7.03 -4.76 27.36
N ARG A 408 -8.34 -4.98 27.13
CA ARG A 408 -9.35 -5.18 28.17
C ARG A 408 -9.52 -6.63 28.61
N ILE A 409 -8.84 -7.60 28.01
CA ILE A 409 -8.86 -8.99 28.52
C ILE A 409 -8.28 -8.99 29.94
N THR A 410 -8.99 -9.56 30.91
CA THR A 410 -8.60 -9.54 32.32
C THR A 410 -9.16 -10.74 33.11
N CYS A 411 -8.85 -10.85 34.40
CA CYS A 411 -9.46 -11.84 35.30
C CYS A 411 -10.94 -11.48 35.58
N SER A 412 -11.75 -12.46 35.97
CA SER A 412 -13.17 -12.29 36.22
C SER A 412 -13.53 -12.79 37.62
N PRO A 413 -14.14 -11.96 38.47
CA PRO A 413 -14.32 -10.50 38.32
C PRO A 413 -12.97 -9.75 38.28
N ALA A 414 -12.92 -8.62 37.58
CA ALA A 414 -11.70 -7.84 37.36
C ALA A 414 -11.21 -7.14 38.63
N ALA A 415 -9.96 -6.67 38.62
CA ALA A 415 -9.40 -5.90 39.73
C ALA A 415 -10.23 -4.64 40.00
N GLY A 416 -10.59 -4.39 41.27
CA GLY A 416 -11.37 -3.23 41.70
C GLY A 416 -12.88 -3.43 41.76
N PHE A 417 -13.37 -4.63 41.47
CA PHE A 417 -14.79 -5.02 41.60
C PHE A 417 -15.00 -5.98 42.78
N ALA A 418 -16.24 -6.11 43.25
CA ALA A 418 -16.60 -7.08 44.29
C ALA A 418 -16.23 -8.52 43.88
N ASP A 419 -15.76 -9.29 44.86
CA ASP A 419 -15.25 -10.67 44.70
C ASP A 419 -14.21 -10.85 43.58
N SER A 420 -13.39 -9.82 43.35
CA SER A 420 -12.32 -9.85 42.36
C SER A 420 -11.44 -11.09 42.47
N ALA A 421 -11.15 -11.70 41.32
CA ALA A 421 -10.19 -12.80 41.25
C ALA A 421 -8.74 -12.32 41.42
N ASP A 422 -8.47 -11.02 41.29
CA ASP A 422 -7.13 -10.44 41.43
C ASP A 422 -6.55 -10.69 42.83
N GLN A 423 -5.23 -10.89 42.90
CA GLN A 423 -4.49 -11.29 44.11
C GLN A 423 -4.89 -12.66 44.70
N THR A 424 -5.59 -13.51 43.94
CA THR A 424 -5.96 -14.87 44.38
C THR A 424 -5.37 -15.96 43.49
N ALA A 425 -5.43 -17.21 43.95
CA ALA A 425 -5.09 -18.38 43.12
C ALA A 425 -6.04 -18.54 41.90
N SER A 426 -7.27 -18.04 41.97
CA SER A 426 -8.22 -18.06 40.86
C SER A 426 -7.71 -17.26 39.65
N ALA A 427 -7.10 -16.09 39.89
CA ALA A 427 -6.46 -15.31 38.84
C ALA A 427 -5.35 -16.09 38.12
N ALA A 428 -4.53 -16.86 38.85
CA ALA A 428 -3.50 -17.71 38.23
C ALA A 428 -4.12 -18.77 37.31
N ALA A 429 -5.19 -19.44 37.75
CA ALA A 429 -5.88 -20.47 36.97
C ALA A 429 -6.53 -19.88 35.70
N GLN A 430 -7.19 -18.72 35.80
CA GLN A 430 -7.80 -18.05 34.66
C GLN A 430 -6.76 -17.60 33.63
N VAL A 431 -5.63 -17.03 34.08
CA VAL A 431 -4.53 -16.68 33.19
C VAL A 431 -3.93 -17.92 32.55
N SER A 432 -3.73 -19.01 33.31
CA SER A 432 -3.24 -20.27 32.73
C SER A 432 -4.18 -20.82 31.65
N SER A 433 -5.50 -20.70 31.84
CA SER A 433 -6.50 -21.08 30.83
C SER A 433 -6.35 -20.25 29.55
N PHE A 434 -6.19 -18.93 29.67
CA PHE A 434 -6.00 -18.03 28.52
C PHE A 434 -4.76 -18.40 27.69
N PHE A 435 -3.64 -18.73 28.34
CA PHE A 435 -2.43 -19.12 27.63
C PHE A 435 -2.55 -20.52 27.01
N GLY A 436 -3.37 -21.40 27.57
CA GLY A 436 -3.55 -22.78 27.11
C GLY A 436 -2.37 -23.68 27.49
N SER A 437 -2.29 -24.85 26.87
CA SER A 437 -1.32 -25.91 27.18
C SER A 437 -0.34 -26.22 26.04
N ALA A 438 -0.43 -25.48 24.93
CA ALA A 438 0.42 -25.67 23.76
C ALA A 438 1.91 -25.73 24.09
N THR A 439 2.62 -26.63 23.43
CA THR A 439 4.09 -26.73 23.51
C THR A 439 4.68 -26.65 22.11
N PRO A 440 5.98 -26.38 21.94
CA PRO A 440 6.60 -26.39 20.62
C PRO A 440 6.41 -27.71 19.85
N ALA A 441 6.25 -28.84 20.55
CA ALA A 441 6.01 -30.16 19.99
C ALA A 441 4.54 -30.42 19.58
N SER A 442 3.61 -29.51 19.88
CA SER A 442 2.19 -29.62 19.55
C SER A 442 1.86 -29.28 18.09
N PHE A 443 2.87 -29.22 17.22
CA PHE A 443 2.75 -28.83 15.82
C PHE A 443 3.53 -29.77 14.91
N ILE A 444 2.96 -30.10 13.76
CA ILE A 444 3.63 -30.80 12.66
C ILE A 444 3.86 -29.80 11.53
N ILE A 445 5.08 -29.80 10.99
CA ILE A 445 5.49 -28.97 9.87
C ILE A 445 5.67 -29.87 8.65
N LEU A 446 4.92 -29.62 7.59
CA LEU A 446 5.04 -30.33 6.30
C LEU A 446 5.14 -29.31 5.18
N GLY A 447 6.33 -29.17 4.61
CA GLY A 447 6.63 -28.11 3.65
C GLY A 447 6.35 -26.73 4.26
N GLU A 448 5.37 -26.03 3.71
CA GLU A 448 4.98 -24.69 4.17
C GLU A 448 3.80 -24.67 5.15
N SER A 449 3.25 -25.84 5.48
CA SER A 449 2.08 -25.96 6.34
C SER A 449 2.49 -26.27 7.77
N VAL A 450 1.89 -25.54 8.72
CA VAL A 450 2.02 -25.78 10.17
C VAL A 450 0.66 -26.22 10.70
N THR A 451 0.58 -27.45 11.19
CA THR A 451 -0.67 -28.08 11.63
C THR A 451 -0.63 -28.37 13.12
N TRP A 452 -1.67 -27.98 13.85
CA TRP A 452 -1.84 -28.32 15.26
C TRP A 452 -2.16 -29.80 15.49
N THR A 453 -1.51 -30.39 16.49
CA THR A 453 -1.71 -31.80 16.90
C THR A 453 -2.07 -31.97 18.37
N GLY A 454 -2.15 -30.88 19.14
CA GLY A 454 -2.59 -30.93 20.52
C GLY A 454 -4.12 -31.07 20.66
N PRO A 455 -4.65 -30.90 21.88
CA PRO A 455 -6.08 -31.03 22.15
C PRO A 455 -6.93 -30.10 21.26
N ALA A 456 -8.01 -30.62 20.67
CA ALA A 456 -8.85 -29.87 19.73
C ALA A 456 -9.57 -28.66 20.36
N ASN A 457 -9.75 -28.69 21.69
CA ASN A 457 -10.39 -27.62 22.46
C ASN A 457 -9.40 -26.58 23.00
N ASP A 458 -8.08 -26.76 22.83
CA ASP A 458 -7.09 -25.76 23.23
C ASP A 458 -7.02 -24.64 22.19
N TRP A 459 -7.58 -23.49 22.57
CA TRP A 459 -7.54 -22.23 21.82
C TRP A 459 -6.85 -21.14 22.63
N GLY A 460 -5.82 -21.52 23.39
CA GLY A 460 -5.06 -20.58 24.18
C GLY A 460 -4.10 -19.73 23.33
N LEU A 461 -3.70 -18.58 23.88
CA LEU A 461 -2.76 -17.65 23.25
C LEU A 461 -1.46 -18.35 22.81
N ARG A 462 -0.94 -19.29 23.62
CA ARG A 462 0.31 -19.98 23.32
C ARG A 462 0.22 -20.80 22.03
N ARG A 463 -0.96 -21.34 21.70
CA ARG A 463 -1.18 -22.03 20.42
C ARG A 463 -0.98 -21.08 19.25
N MET A 464 -1.60 -19.90 19.28
CA MET A 464 -1.43 -18.88 18.24
C MET A 464 0.03 -18.44 18.12
N ILE A 465 0.69 -18.13 19.24
CA ILE A 465 2.07 -17.63 19.25
C ILE A 465 3.04 -18.69 18.71
N LEU A 466 2.95 -19.94 19.16
CA LEU A 466 3.83 -21.01 18.70
C LEU A 466 3.55 -21.42 17.25
N HIS A 467 2.27 -21.37 16.81
CA HIS A 467 1.92 -21.52 15.40
C HIS A 467 2.68 -20.52 14.54
N TYR A 468 2.59 -19.24 14.88
CA TYR A 468 3.25 -18.19 14.12
C TYR A 468 4.77 -18.23 14.22
N ALA A 469 5.34 -18.66 15.36
CA ALA A 469 6.78 -18.87 15.48
C ALA A 469 7.26 -19.94 14.48
N HIS A 470 6.58 -21.07 14.40
CA HIS A 470 6.87 -22.12 13.41
C HIS A 470 6.65 -21.63 11.97
N LEU A 471 5.57 -20.89 11.71
CA LEU A 471 5.28 -20.34 10.38
C LEU A 471 6.34 -19.33 9.92
N CYS A 472 6.82 -18.47 10.83
CA CYS A 472 7.92 -17.55 10.56
C CYS A 472 9.22 -18.30 10.26
N ALA A 473 9.51 -19.39 10.99
CA ALA A 473 10.68 -20.24 10.70
C ALA A 473 10.60 -20.87 9.31
N VAL A 474 9.44 -21.42 8.94
CA VAL A 474 9.13 -21.97 7.61
C VAL A 474 9.29 -20.92 6.49
N ALA A 475 8.96 -19.66 6.77
CA ALA A 475 9.14 -18.56 5.83
C ALA A 475 10.60 -18.13 5.63
N GLY A 476 11.55 -18.70 6.39
CA GLY A 476 12.97 -18.34 6.35
C GLY A 476 13.39 -17.39 7.47
N GLY A 477 12.59 -17.27 8.53
CA GLY A 477 12.86 -16.46 9.72
C GLY A 477 12.50 -14.98 9.58
N VAL A 478 12.33 -14.30 10.70
CA VAL A 478 12.03 -12.86 10.81
C VAL A 478 13.05 -12.18 11.74
N ASP A 479 13.24 -10.88 11.61
CA ASP A 479 14.21 -10.09 12.38
C ASP A 479 13.76 -9.82 13.81
N ALA A 480 12.44 -9.70 14.02
CA ALA A 480 11.83 -9.57 15.33
C ALA A 480 10.47 -10.27 15.37
N PHE A 481 10.09 -10.76 16.55
CA PHE A 481 8.79 -11.39 16.80
C PHE A 481 8.18 -10.78 18.05
N LEU A 482 7.04 -10.10 17.91
CA LEU A 482 6.35 -9.47 19.03
C LEU A 482 5.48 -10.48 19.78
N ILE A 483 5.47 -10.40 21.11
CA ILE A 483 4.63 -11.22 21.97
C ILE A 483 3.94 -10.30 22.99
N GLY A 484 2.64 -10.51 23.21
CA GLY A 484 1.92 -9.85 24.30
C GLY A 484 1.66 -8.35 24.11
N SER A 485 1.72 -7.83 22.87
CA SER A 485 1.46 -6.41 22.61
C SER A 485 0.08 -5.97 23.09
N GLU A 486 0.03 -4.80 23.76
CA GLU A 486 -1.20 -4.16 24.24
C GLU A 486 -2.07 -5.00 25.19
N MET A 487 -1.52 -6.06 25.82
CA MET A 487 -2.25 -6.90 26.77
C MET A 487 -2.29 -6.32 28.19
N ARG A 488 -2.56 -5.01 28.34
CA ARG A 488 -2.42 -4.32 29.63
C ARG A 488 -3.27 -4.94 30.74
N GLY A 489 -4.53 -5.27 30.45
CA GLY A 489 -5.45 -5.82 31.46
C GLY A 489 -5.05 -7.21 31.94
N LEU A 490 -4.28 -7.94 31.12
CA LEU A 490 -3.76 -9.26 31.42
C LEU A 490 -2.46 -9.17 32.22
N THR A 491 -1.54 -8.28 31.82
CA THR A 491 -0.22 -8.12 32.48
C THR A 491 -0.29 -7.45 33.85
N THR A 492 -1.41 -6.80 34.18
CA THR A 492 -1.66 -6.23 35.51
C THR A 492 -2.32 -7.21 36.48
N ILE A 493 -2.77 -8.39 36.03
CA ILE A 493 -3.37 -9.41 36.90
C ILE A 493 -2.31 -9.92 37.88
N ARG A 494 -2.72 -10.07 39.14
CA ARG A 494 -1.90 -10.59 40.22
C ARG A 494 -2.50 -11.90 40.75
N SER A 495 -1.63 -12.85 41.09
CA SER A 495 -2.00 -14.07 41.84
C SER A 495 -1.56 -14.03 43.31
N GLY A 496 -1.00 -12.91 43.74
CA GLY A 496 -0.54 -12.61 45.09
C GLY A 496 0.07 -11.21 45.15
N ALA A 497 0.66 -10.81 46.28
CA ALA A 497 1.12 -9.43 46.48
C ALA A 497 2.14 -8.93 45.42
N SER A 498 3.01 -9.82 44.93
CA SER A 498 4.08 -9.51 43.98
C SER A 498 4.18 -10.50 42.79
N SER A 499 3.14 -11.31 42.57
CA SER A 499 3.12 -12.36 41.55
C SER A 499 2.21 -11.99 40.39
N TYR A 500 2.78 -11.86 39.19
CA TYR A 500 2.07 -11.49 37.96
C TYR A 500 2.07 -12.67 36.98
N PRO A 501 1.06 -13.55 37.02
CA PRO A 501 1.07 -14.82 36.27
C PRO A 501 1.20 -14.62 34.75
N ALA A 502 0.59 -13.57 34.18
CA ALA A 502 0.67 -13.33 32.75
C ALA A 502 2.06 -12.87 32.30
N VAL A 503 2.71 -12.02 33.11
CA VAL A 503 4.10 -11.59 32.85
C VAL A 503 5.04 -12.80 32.92
N GLN A 504 4.84 -13.71 33.88
CA GLN A 504 5.62 -14.94 33.96
C GLN A 504 5.37 -15.86 32.76
N ALA A 505 4.14 -15.97 32.26
CA ALA A 505 3.81 -16.81 31.11
C ALA A 505 4.33 -16.27 29.76
N PHE A 506 4.62 -14.97 29.67
CA PHE A 506 5.25 -14.34 28.51
C PHE A 506 6.78 -14.42 28.48
N ARG A 507 7.41 -14.60 29.66
CA ARG A 507 8.85 -14.88 29.75
C ARG A 507 9.13 -16.29 29.29
#